data_AF-V4JDP4-F1
#
_entry.id   AF-V4JDP4-F1
#
_cell.length_a   1.000
_cell.length_b   1.000
_cell.length_c   1.000
_cell.angle_alpha   90.00
_cell.angle_beta   90.00
_cell.angle_gamma   90.00
#
_symmetry.space_group_name_H-M   'P 1'
#
loop_
_entity.id
_entity.type
_entity.pdbx_description
1 polymer ?
#
loop_
_entity_poly.entity_id
_entity_poly.type
_entity_poly.pdbx_seq_one_letter_code
_entity_poly.pdbx_strand_id
1 'polypeptide(L)'
;MRPNILKITAIGVFFICCSCGVWAGIAIVAALHHVNWQVTELLRQYMIATGMIRPTHTLVDFYTQIKGIEYLICVGFFVVFPLFYRYVSKERPRVRTGK
;
A
#
# COMPACT_ATOMS: atom_id res chain seq x y z
N MET A 1 -4.69 -45.80 -7.28
CA MET A 1 -5.79 -45.31 -6.42
C MET A 1 -6.26 -43.94 -6.94
N ARG A 2 -7.33 -43.96 -7.76
CA ARG A 2 -8.27 -42.88 -8.21
C ARG A 2 -7.77 -41.43 -8.45
N PRO A 3 -7.17 -41.10 -9.61
CA PRO A 3 -6.86 -39.72 -10.04
C PRO A 3 -8.07 -38.76 -10.06
N ASN A 4 -9.30 -39.30 -10.13
CA ASN A 4 -10.52 -38.51 -10.08
C ASN A 4 -10.80 -37.90 -8.70
N ILE A 5 -10.29 -38.50 -7.62
CA ILE A 5 -10.52 -37.98 -6.25
C ILE A 5 -9.68 -36.73 -5.98
N LEU A 6 -8.46 -36.69 -6.53
CA LEU A 6 -7.56 -35.52 -6.42
C LEU A 6 -8.12 -34.31 -7.18
N LYS A 7 -8.70 -34.53 -8.37
CA LYS A 7 -9.35 -33.48 -9.16
C LYS A 7 -10.54 -32.86 -8.44
N ILE A 8 -11.39 -33.67 -7.82
CA ILE A 8 -12.58 -33.21 -7.08
C ILE A 8 -12.17 -32.37 -5.86
N THR A 9 -11.16 -32.80 -5.11
CA THR A 9 -10.65 -32.03 -3.96
C THR A 9 -10.02 -30.70 -4.40
N ALA A 10 -9.26 -30.69 -5.49
CA ALA A 10 -8.65 -29.47 -6.02
C ALA A 10 -9.71 -28.45 -6.48
N ILE A 11 -10.76 -28.91 -7.16
CA ILE A 11 -11.88 -28.06 -7.56
C ILE A 11 -12.62 -27.53 -6.32
N GLY A 12 -12.86 -28.37 -5.31
CA GLY A 12 -13.49 -27.97 -4.05
C GLY A 12 -12.72 -26.87 -3.32
N VAL A 13 -11.40 -27.01 -3.19
CA VAL A 13 -10.52 -26.00 -2.56
C VAL A 13 -10.55 -24.68 -3.33
N PHE A 14 -10.57 -24.74 -4.67
CA PHE A 14 -10.66 -23.55 -5.51
C PHE A 14 -11.95 -22.75 -5.24
N PHE A 15 -13.10 -23.42 -5.22
CA PHE A 15 -14.38 -22.76 -4.95
C PHE A 15 -14.47 -22.12 -3.56
N ILE A 16 -13.94 -22.80 -2.54
CA ILE A 16 -13.90 -22.27 -1.17
C ILE A 16 -13.04 -21.01 -1.10
N CYS A 17 -11.84 -21.05 -1.70
CA CYS A 17 -10.94 -19.90 -1.71
C CYS A 17 -11.54 -18.69 -2.44
N CYS A 18 -12.17 -18.92 -3.60
CA CYS A 18 -12.88 -17.87 -4.33
C CYS A 18 -14.00 -17.25 -3.49
N SER A 19 -14.78 -18.07 -2.79
CA SER A 19 -15.90 -17.59 -1.97
C SER A 19 -15.42 -16.74 -0.79
N CYS A 20 -14.35 -17.16 -0.10
CA CYS A 20 -13.73 -16.37 0.96
C CYS A 20 -13.14 -15.06 0.42
N GLY A 21 -12.50 -15.09 -0.76
CA GLY A 21 -11.94 -13.90 -1.40
C GLY A 21 -13.01 -12.88 -1.79
N VAL A 22 -14.12 -13.34 -2.37
CA VAL A 22 -15.26 -12.48 -2.72
C VAL A 22 -15.87 -11.87 -1.47
N TRP A 23 -16.08 -12.65 -0.40
CA TRP A 23 -16.61 -12.14 0.86
C TRP A 23 -15.69 -11.09 1.51
N ALA A 24 -14.39 -11.37 1.57
CA ALA A 24 -13.40 -10.42 2.09
C ALA A 24 -13.34 -9.13 1.26
N GLY A 25 -13.41 -9.24 -0.07
CA GLY A 25 -13.48 -8.10 -0.98
C GLY A 25 -14.71 -7.23 -0.72
N ILE A 26 -15.88 -7.84 -0.58
CA ILE A 26 -17.12 -7.13 -0.25
C ILE A 26 -17.02 -6.44 1.10
N ALA A 27 -16.49 -7.12 2.13
CA ALA A 27 -16.33 -6.54 3.47
C ALA A 27 -15.42 -5.30 3.45
N ILE A 28 -14.31 -5.35 2.72
CA ILE A 28 -13.39 -4.21 2.58
C ILE A 28 -14.07 -3.05 1.84
N VAL A 29 -14.77 -3.33 0.73
CA VAL A 29 -15.47 -2.29 -0.04
C VAL A 29 -16.59 -1.65 0.79
N ALA A 30 -17.34 -2.43 1.55
CA ALA A 30 -18.37 -1.92 2.46
C ALA A 30 -17.76 -1.04 3.56
N ALA A 31 -16.64 -1.45 4.14
CA ALA A 31 -15.92 -0.64 5.13
C ALA A 31 -15.40 0.68 4.51
N LEU A 32 -14.90 0.63 3.27
CA LEU A 32 -14.42 1.80 2.55
C LEU A 32 -15.54 2.78 2.19
N HIS A 33 -16.72 2.25 1.84
CA HIS A 33 -17.94 3.05 1.63
C HIS A 33 -18.37 3.77 2.92
N HIS A 34 -18.29 3.10 4.08
CA HIS A 34 -18.63 3.73 5.37
C HIS A 34 -17.71 4.91 5.74
N VAL A 35 -16.46 4.93 5.27
CA VAL A 35 -15.50 6.03 5.53
C VAL A 35 -15.34 7.00 4.36
N ASN A 36 -16.36 7.14 3.50
CA ASN A 36 -16.34 8.05 2.34
C ASN A 36 -15.12 7.86 1.42
N TRP A 37 -14.73 6.61 1.19
CA TRP A 37 -13.59 6.25 0.34
C TRP A 37 -12.21 6.71 0.85
N GLN A 38 -12.11 7.15 2.10
CA GLN A 38 -10.84 7.54 2.71
C GLN A 38 -10.07 6.32 3.22
N VAL A 39 -9.19 5.77 2.36
CA VAL A 39 -8.32 4.63 2.68
C VAL A 39 -7.50 4.87 3.96
N THR A 40 -7.02 6.10 4.15
CA THR A 40 -6.23 6.50 5.32
C THR A 40 -7.04 6.39 6.61
N GLU A 41 -8.32 6.74 6.59
CA GLU A 41 -9.19 6.67 7.77
C GLU A 41 -9.53 5.22 8.11
N LEU A 42 -9.80 4.38 7.09
CA LEU A 42 -9.99 2.94 7.29
C LEU A 42 -8.73 2.29 7.91
N LEU A 43 -7.56 2.64 7.40
CA LEU A 43 -6.28 2.15 7.91
C LEU A 43 -6.02 2.65 9.34
N ARG A 44 -6.37 3.90 9.64
CA ARG A 44 -6.28 4.47 11.00
C ARG A 44 -7.15 3.69 11.97
N GLN A 45 -8.42 3.44 11.60
CA GLN A 45 -9.35 2.67 12.42
C GLN A 45 -8.86 1.23 12.63
N TYR A 46 -8.32 0.59 11.59
CA TYR A 46 -7.70 -0.72 11.68
C TYR A 46 -6.51 -0.72 12.64
N MET A 47 -5.58 0.24 12.51
CA MET A 47 -4.39 0.32 13.37
C MET A 47 -4.73 0.65 14.83
N ILE A 48 -5.82 1.36 15.08
CA ILE A 48 -6.34 1.58 16.44
C ILE A 48 -6.97 0.29 16.98
N ALA A 49 -7.79 -0.40 16.18
CA ALA A 49 -8.46 -1.63 16.58
C ALA A 49 -7.48 -2.78 16.86
N THR A 50 -6.37 -2.84 16.14
CA THR A 50 -5.27 -3.81 16.38
C THR A 50 -4.33 -3.38 17.52
N GLY A 51 -4.50 -2.17 18.06
CA GLY A 51 -3.66 -1.63 19.14
C GLY A 51 -2.27 -1.17 18.69
N MET A 52 -2.02 -1.09 17.38
CA MET A 52 -0.74 -0.64 16.81
C MET A 52 -0.52 0.87 16.93
N ILE A 53 -1.60 1.66 16.91
CA ILE A 53 -1.55 3.12 17.07
C ILE A 53 -2.40 3.53 18.27
N ARG A 54 -1.79 4.32 19.16
CA ARG A 54 -2.51 4.97 20.25
C ARG A 54 -3.14 6.27 19.74
N PRO A 55 -4.37 6.58 20.16
CA PRO A 55 -4.97 7.86 19.80
C PRO A 55 -4.13 9.02 20.37
N THR A 56 -3.80 9.97 19.50
CA THR A 56 -3.02 11.17 19.83
C THR A 56 -3.86 12.11 20.68
N HIS A 57 -3.53 12.26 21.95
CA HIS A 57 -4.30 13.10 22.88
C HIS A 57 -3.55 14.34 23.40
N THR A 58 -2.28 14.55 23.02
CA THR A 58 -1.47 15.69 23.51
C THR A 58 -0.68 16.37 22.39
N LEU A 59 -0.41 17.68 22.55
CA LEU A 59 0.35 18.50 21.58
C LEU A 59 1.79 18.01 21.35
N VAL A 60 2.39 17.37 22.35
CA VAL A 60 3.77 16.83 22.27
C VAL A 60 3.84 15.63 21.32
N ASP A 61 2.79 14.82 21.29
CA ASP A 61 2.70 13.65 20.42
C ASP A 61 2.54 14.06 18.95
N PHE A 62 1.77 15.14 18.68
CA PHE A 62 1.71 15.75 17.33
C PHE A 62 3.06 16.25 16.84
N TYR A 63 3.83 16.94 17.70
CA TYR A 63 5.15 17.44 17.31
C TYR A 63 6.11 16.32 16.91
N THR A 64 6.06 15.21 17.64
CA THR A 64 6.90 14.04 17.40
C THR A 64 6.53 13.36 16.09
N GLN A 65 5.24 13.27 15.76
CA GLN A 65 4.77 12.71 14.49
C GLN A 65 5.11 13.60 13.29
N ILE A 66 4.95 14.92 13.40
CA ILE A 66 5.31 15.87 12.33
C ILE A 66 6.81 15.78 12.03
N LYS A 67 7.64 15.75 13.07
CA LYS A 67 9.08 15.61 12.91
C LYS A 67 9.48 14.24 12.35
N GLY A 68 8.78 13.18 12.73
CA GLY A 68 8.95 11.86 12.13
C GLY A 68 8.67 11.86 10.62
N ILE A 69 7.59 12.53 10.19
CA ILE A 69 7.23 12.66 8.77
C ILE A 69 8.27 13.49 8.00
N GLU A 70 8.82 14.55 8.61
CA GLU A 70 9.91 15.34 8.03
C GLU A 70 11.11 14.46 7.67
N TYR A 71 11.54 13.57 8.56
CA TYR A 71 12.64 12.65 8.28
C TYR A 71 12.32 11.66 7.14
N LEU A 72 11.09 11.13 7.09
CA LEU A 72 10.66 10.23 6.01
C LEU A 72 10.66 10.92 4.65
N ILE A 73 10.15 12.15 4.57
CA ILE A 73 10.14 12.94 3.34
C ILE A 73 11.57 13.31 2.93
N CYS A 74 12.45 13.68 3.88
CA CYS A 74 13.86 13.94 3.60
C CYS A 74 14.55 12.74 2.95
N VAL A 75 14.35 11.54 3.50
CA VAL A 75 14.92 10.30 2.94
C VAL A 75 14.32 10.00 1.56
N GLY A 76 13.00 10.14 1.41
CA GLY A 76 12.33 9.95 0.13
C GLY A 76 12.86 10.89 -0.94
N PHE A 77 13.01 12.19 -0.63
CA PHE A 77 13.53 13.19 -1.54
C PHE A 77 14.99 12.92 -1.93
N PHE A 78 15.80 12.47 -0.96
CA PHE A 78 17.19 12.09 -1.20
C PHE A 78 17.35 10.89 -2.16
N VAL A 79 16.37 9.98 -2.21
CA VAL A 79 16.37 8.84 -3.15
C VAL A 79 15.76 9.23 -4.50
N VAL A 80 14.64 9.95 -4.50
CA VAL A 80 13.92 10.34 -5.71
C VAL A 80 14.73 11.33 -6.55
N PHE A 81 15.43 12.28 -5.93
CA PHE A 81 16.21 13.30 -6.63
C PHE A 81 17.34 12.74 -7.52
N PRO A 82 18.24 11.85 -7.05
CA PRO A 82 19.29 11.26 -7.89
C PRO A 82 18.70 10.33 -8.97
N LEU A 83 17.60 9.63 -8.69
CA LEU A 83 16.88 8.84 -9.69
C LEU A 83 16.35 9.72 -10.82
N PHE A 84 15.69 10.83 -10.47
CA PHE A 84 15.19 11.82 -11.42
C PHE A 84 16.33 12.45 -12.24
N TYR A 85 17.44 12.81 -11.59
CA TYR A 85 18.61 13.37 -12.28
C TYR A 85 19.21 12.39 -13.31
N ARG A 86 19.29 11.09 -12.97
CA ARG A 86 19.74 10.06 -13.91
C ARG A 86 18.76 9.86 -15.06
N TYR A 87 17.46 9.96 -14.79
CA TYR A 87 16.43 9.83 -15.82
C TYR A 87 16.55 10.98 -16.84
N VAL A 88 16.58 12.23 -16.40
CA VAL A 88 16.70 13.41 -17.27
C VAL A 88 18.04 13.48 -18.02
N SER A 89 19.15 13.11 -17.36
CA SER A 89 20.48 13.16 -18.01
C SER A 89 20.63 12.15 -19.14
N LYS A 90 19.80 11.10 -19.18
CA LYS A 90 19.81 10.08 -20.23
C LYS A 90 19.18 10.57 -21.53
N GLU A 91 18.39 11.65 -21.48
CA GLU A 91 17.64 12.19 -22.62
C GLU A 91 18.36 13.29 -23.40
N ARG A 92 19.65 13.52 -23.17
CA ARG A 92 20.47 14.37 -24.06
C ARG A 92 21.17 13.49 -25.10
N PRO A 93 20.55 13.16 -26.25
CA PRO A 93 21.34 12.67 -27.38
C PRO A 93 22.35 13.76 -27.71
N ARG A 94 23.64 13.39 -27.75
CA ARG A 94 24.69 14.30 -28.20
C ARG A 94 24.30 14.76 -29.60
N VAL A 95 23.87 16.02 -29.73
CA VAL A 95 23.76 16.67 -31.03
C VAL A 95 25.19 16.71 -31.56
N ARG A 96 25.49 15.84 -32.54
CA ARG A 96 26.69 15.98 -33.36
C ARG A 96 26.50 17.27 -34.14
N THR A 97 27.07 18.37 -33.65
CA THR A 97 27.40 19.50 -34.51
C THR A 97 28.57 19.03 -35.37
N GLY A 98 28.23 18.47 -36.53
CA GLY A 98 29.16 18.22 -37.61
C GLY A 98 29.68 19.55 -38.16
N LYS A 99 30.97 19.54 -38.48
CA LYS A 99 31.78 20.63 -39.02
C LYS A 99 31.14 21.39 -40.17
#